data_AF-A0A1Q8IRZ7-F1
#
_entry.id   AF-A0A1Q8IRZ7-F1
#
_cell.length_a   1.000
_cell.length_b   1.000
_cell.length_c   1.000
_cell.angle_alpha   90.00
_cell.angle_beta   90.00
_cell.angle_gamma   90.00
#
_symmetry.space_group_name_H-M   'P 1'
#
loop_
_entity.id
_entity.type
_entity.pdbx_description
1 polymer ?
#
loop_
_entity_poly.entity_id
_entity_poly.type
_entity_poly.pdbx_seq_one_letter_code
_entity_poly.pdbx_strand_id
1 'polypeptide(L)'
;MVTPGDHIFVISGSRGLRHQQYVIGGMEIDEKLEDQLEALRRHPQNALRFVGEQKEGNIIALPNGAQHPRDNHSGFDRRIKNYVIGKNAVVLQTPAEVTLGRQRSVDILSEIFDRKGDRVQHIVGRNRKLTDIQTERLLEALKEIKREAVL
;
A
#
# COMPACT_ATOMS: atom_id res chain seq x y z
N MET A 1 -1.24 12.04 -10.59
CA MET A 1 -0.81 10.65 -10.87
C MET A 1 0.55 10.47 -10.24
N VAL A 2 0.91 9.27 -9.77
CA VAL A 2 2.25 9.03 -9.22
C VAL A 2 3.29 8.84 -10.32
N THR A 3 4.54 9.22 -10.04
CA THR A 3 5.72 9.17 -10.92
C THR A 3 6.91 8.47 -10.25
N PRO A 4 7.91 7.99 -11.01
CA PRO A 4 9.18 7.52 -10.43
C PRO A 4 9.77 8.53 -9.44
N GLY A 5 10.28 8.04 -8.31
CA GLY A 5 10.74 8.83 -7.17
C GLY A 5 9.67 9.16 -6.13
N ASP A 6 8.38 9.10 -6.48
CA ASP A 6 7.30 9.28 -5.50
C ASP A 6 7.29 8.12 -4.50
N HIS A 7 6.74 8.37 -3.31
CA HIS A 7 6.51 7.34 -2.31
C HIS A 7 5.02 6.98 -2.19
N ILE A 8 4.74 5.69 -2.04
CA ILE A 8 3.41 5.18 -1.74
C ILE A 8 3.43 4.51 -0.38
N PHE A 9 2.54 4.93 0.50
CA PHE A 9 2.27 4.27 1.78
C PHE A 9 0.92 3.57 1.75
N VAL A 10 0.87 2.36 2.30
CA VAL A 10 -0.33 1.53 2.29
C VAL A 10 -0.90 1.46 3.69
N ILE A 11 -2.16 1.88 3.83
CA ILE A 11 -2.94 1.72 5.06
C ILE A 11 -3.76 0.43 4.96
N SER A 12 -3.74 -0.38 6.01
CA SER A 12 -4.53 -1.61 6.06
C SER A 12 -6.02 -1.34 5.87
N GLY A 13 -6.72 -2.19 5.13
CA GLY A 13 -8.17 -2.13 5.00
C GLY A 13 -8.89 -2.26 6.36
N SER A 14 -10.14 -1.79 6.41
CA SER A 14 -10.98 -1.93 7.60
C SER A 14 -11.52 -3.36 7.72
N ARG A 15 -11.34 -4.00 8.88
CA ARG A 15 -11.96 -5.30 9.22
C ARG A 15 -12.96 -5.13 10.39
N GLY A 16 -13.72 -4.04 10.35
CA GLY A 16 -14.67 -3.66 11.40
C GLY A 16 -14.01 -3.00 12.61
N LEU A 17 -14.84 -2.57 13.57
CA LEU A 17 -14.43 -1.72 14.70
C LEU A 17 -13.33 -2.31 15.59
N ARG A 18 -13.15 -3.64 15.58
CA ARG A 18 -12.18 -4.35 16.43
C ARG A 18 -10.74 -4.30 15.90
N HIS A 19 -10.54 -3.91 14.63
CA HIS A 19 -9.22 -3.92 14.00
C HIS A 19 -8.84 -2.50 13.60
N GLN A 20 -8.00 -1.87 14.41
CA GLN A 20 -7.51 -0.53 14.15
C GLN A 20 -6.64 -0.53 12.89
N GLN A 21 -6.96 0.33 11.93
CA GLN A 21 -6.14 0.48 10.73
C GLN A 21 -4.77 1.02 11.09
N TYR A 22 -3.76 0.62 10.32
CA TYR A 22 -2.39 1.03 10.53
C TYR A 22 -1.66 1.18 9.19
N VAL A 23 -0.54 1.89 9.20
CA VAL A 23 0.35 1.96 8.04
C VAL A 23 1.10 0.64 7.96
N ILE A 24 0.83 -0.15 6.93
CA ILE A 24 1.48 -1.46 6.70
C ILE A 24 2.94 -1.25 6.29
N GLY A 25 3.19 -0.22 5.48
CA GLY A 25 4.51 0.05 4.94
C GLY A 25 4.48 1.13 3.88
N GLY A 26 5.65 1.41 3.33
CA GLY A 26 5.84 2.29 2.21
C GLY A 26 6.94 1.81 1.27
N MET A 27 6.89 2.28 0.03
CA MET A 27 7.91 2.03 -0.98
C MET A 27 8.10 3.26 -1.86
N GLU A 28 9.31 3.42 -2.38
CA GLU A 28 9.61 4.39 -3.44
C GLU A 28 9.24 3.77 -4.79
N ILE A 29 8.68 4.56 -5.70
CA ILE A 29 8.37 4.12 -7.06
C ILE A 29 9.65 4.14 -7.87
N ASP A 30 10.09 2.96 -8.32
CA ASP A 30 11.20 2.84 -9.25
C ASP A 30 10.74 3.10 -10.69
N GLU A 31 9.65 2.45 -11.08
CA GLU A 31 9.14 2.49 -12.43
C GLU A 31 7.61 2.52 -12.44
N LYS A 32 7.05 3.23 -13.42
CA LYS A 32 5.64 3.15 -13.75
C LYS A 32 5.49 2.52 -15.13
N LEU A 33 4.83 1.37 -15.17
CA LEU A 33 4.59 0.66 -16.43
C LEU A 33 3.46 1.34 -17.21
N GLU A 34 3.51 1.19 -18.53
CA GLU A 34 2.46 1.70 -19.43
C GLU A 34 1.10 1.10 -19.10
N ASP A 35 1.08 -0.23 -18.93
CA ASP A 35 -0.11 -0.96 -18.54
C ASP A 35 0.20 -2.28 -17.81
N GLN A 36 -0.86 -2.99 -17.44
CA GLN A 36 -0.77 -4.29 -16.79
C GLN A 36 -0.48 -5.45 -17.74
N LEU A 37 -0.51 -5.26 -19.06
CA LEU A 37 -0.04 -6.28 -20.01
C LEU A 37 1.48 -6.33 -19.99
N GLU A 38 2.13 -5.17 -19.90
CA GLU A 38 3.57 -5.11 -19.66
C GLU A 38 3.92 -5.69 -18.29
N ALA A 39 3.13 -5.36 -17.25
CA ALA A 39 3.31 -5.99 -15.94
C ALA A 39 3.19 -7.51 -16.00
N LEU A 40 2.22 -8.04 -16.76
CA LEU A 40 2.00 -9.48 -16.92
C LEU A 40 3.16 -10.16 -17.65
N ARG A 41 3.73 -9.51 -18.67
CA ARG A 41 4.91 -10.02 -19.39
C ARG A 41 6.13 -10.11 -18.49
N ARG A 42 6.39 -9.06 -17.69
CA ARG A 42 7.58 -8.97 -16.83
C ARG A 42 7.46 -9.75 -15.52
N HIS A 43 6.26 -9.81 -14.96
CA HIS A 43 6.00 -10.36 -13.64
C HIS A 43 4.77 -11.29 -13.67
N PRO A 44 4.78 -12.38 -14.47
CA PRO A 44 3.63 -13.28 -14.61
C PRO A 44 3.20 -13.92 -13.28
N GLN A 45 4.11 -14.08 -12.33
CA GLN A 45 3.82 -14.57 -10.97
C GLN A 45 2.86 -13.66 -10.17
N ASN A 46 2.74 -12.39 -10.56
CA ASN A 46 1.84 -11.42 -9.93
C ASN A 46 0.45 -11.37 -10.59
N ALA A 47 0.20 -12.24 -11.59
CA ALA A 47 -1.13 -12.45 -12.18
C ALA A 47 -2.17 -12.76 -11.10
N LEU A 48 -3.33 -12.11 -11.20
CA LEU A 48 -4.45 -12.36 -10.31
C LEU A 48 -4.86 -13.83 -10.41
N ARG A 49 -4.78 -14.52 -9.28
CA ARG A 49 -5.21 -15.91 -9.10
C ARG A 49 -6.01 -16.07 -7.82
N PHE A 50 -6.73 -17.18 -7.73
CA PHE A 50 -7.56 -17.50 -6.57
C PHE A 50 -7.19 -18.89 -6.06
N VAL A 51 -6.75 -18.94 -4.80
CA VAL A 51 -6.44 -20.19 -4.09
C VAL A 51 -7.55 -20.40 -3.07
N GLY A 52 -8.54 -21.23 -3.42
CA GLY A 52 -9.81 -21.29 -2.69
C GLY A 52 -10.55 -19.95 -2.71
N GLU A 53 -10.87 -19.41 -1.54
CA GLU A 53 -11.48 -18.08 -1.39
C GLU A 53 -10.44 -16.94 -1.36
N GLN A 54 -9.15 -17.28 -1.26
CA GLN A 54 -8.10 -16.29 -1.12
C GLN A 54 -7.67 -15.74 -2.49
N LYS A 55 -7.67 -14.41 -2.58
CA LYS A 55 -7.17 -13.65 -3.72
C LYS A 55 -5.65 -13.48 -3.60
N GLU A 56 -4.92 -13.82 -4.66
CA GLU A 56 -3.47 -13.57 -4.76
C GLU A 56 -3.14 -12.85 -6.07
N GLY A 57 -2.04 -12.10 -6.08
CA GLY A 57 -1.64 -11.31 -7.24
C GLY A 57 -2.44 -10.02 -7.40
N ASN A 58 -1.87 -9.07 -8.15
CA ASN A 58 -2.40 -7.73 -8.33
C ASN A 58 -2.52 -7.30 -9.80
N ILE A 59 -2.09 -8.14 -10.75
CA ILE A 59 -2.28 -7.93 -12.18
C ILE A 59 -3.65 -8.50 -12.58
N ILE A 60 -4.61 -7.62 -12.86
CA ILE A 60 -6.00 -7.93 -13.19
C ILE A 60 -6.26 -8.07 -14.69
N ALA A 61 -5.25 -7.88 -15.54
CA ALA A 61 -5.36 -8.06 -16.99
C ALA A 61 -5.02 -9.51 -17.38
N LEU A 62 -5.76 -10.04 -18.35
CA LEU A 62 -5.47 -11.31 -19.03
C LEU A 62 -4.55 -11.08 -20.24
N PRO A 63 -3.87 -12.13 -20.76
CA PRO A 63 -2.99 -12.01 -21.93
C PRO A 63 -3.66 -11.41 -23.18
N ASN A 64 -4.98 -11.56 -23.31
CA ASN A 64 -5.76 -11.03 -24.43
C ASN A 64 -6.19 -9.56 -24.25
N GLY A 65 -5.72 -8.86 -23.20
CA GLY A 65 -6.13 -7.49 -22.90
C GLY A 65 -7.41 -7.36 -22.09
N ALA A 66 -8.17 -8.44 -21.88
CA ALA A 66 -9.41 -8.39 -21.14
C ALA A 66 -9.20 -8.30 -19.62
N GLN A 67 -10.18 -7.75 -18.91
CA GLN A 67 -10.24 -7.83 -17.46
C GLN A 67 -10.42 -9.28 -17.00
N HIS A 68 -9.71 -9.66 -15.94
CA HIS A 68 -9.90 -10.96 -15.30
C HIS A 68 -11.37 -11.12 -14.85
N PRO A 69 -12.09 -12.21 -15.24
CA PRO A 69 -13.54 -12.33 -15.02
C PRO A 69 -14.01 -12.23 -13.57
N ARG A 70 -13.12 -12.56 -12.61
CA ARG A 70 -13.38 -12.46 -11.16
C ARG A 70 -12.98 -11.13 -10.53
N ASP A 71 -12.48 -10.17 -11.32
CA ASP A 71 -12.28 -8.79 -10.86
C ASP A 71 -13.55 -7.98 -11.16
N ASN A 72 -14.42 -7.84 -10.16
CA ASN A 72 -15.74 -7.21 -10.34
C ASN A 72 -15.72 -5.67 -10.26
N HIS A 73 -14.53 -5.06 -10.31
CA HIS A 73 -14.37 -3.61 -10.20
C HIS A 73 -14.57 -2.93 -11.55
N SER A 74 -15.27 -1.80 -11.57
CA SER A 74 -15.42 -0.98 -12.78
C SER A 74 -14.16 -0.17 -13.11
N GLY A 75 -14.14 0.43 -14.32
CA GLY A 75 -13.06 1.34 -14.75
C GLY A 75 -11.76 0.64 -15.09
N PHE A 76 -11.84 -0.55 -15.68
CA PHE A 76 -10.69 -1.35 -16.10
C PHE A 76 -9.71 -0.57 -16.98
N ASP A 77 -10.21 0.15 -18.00
CA ASP A 77 -9.38 0.93 -18.94
C ASP A 77 -8.48 1.98 -18.26
N ARG A 78 -8.89 2.47 -17.09
CA ARG A 78 -8.08 3.37 -16.27
C ARG A 78 -7.15 2.60 -15.34
N ARG A 79 -7.63 1.50 -14.73
CA ARG A 79 -6.89 0.70 -13.76
C ARG A 79 -5.74 -0.08 -14.40
N ILE A 80 -5.91 -0.50 -15.66
CA ILE A 80 -4.88 -1.20 -16.42
C ILE A 80 -3.61 -0.37 -16.57
N LYS A 81 -3.70 0.97 -16.55
CA LYS A 81 -2.56 1.91 -16.66
C LYS A 81 -1.89 2.29 -15.33
N ASN A 82 -2.32 1.69 -14.22
CA ASN A 82 -1.87 2.05 -12.88
C ASN A 82 -1.09 0.90 -12.22
N TYR A 83 -0.05 0.42 -12.90
CA TYR A 83 0.90 -0.53 -12.32
C TYR A 83 2.24 0.17 -12.08
N VAL A 84 2.80 -0.04 -10.89
CA VAL A 84 4.09 0.54 -10.49
C VAL A 84 4.97 -0.56 -9.92
N ILE A 85 6.27 -0.46 -10.20
CA ILE A 85 7.32 -1.26 -9.58
C ILE A 85 7.94 -0.40 -8.48
N GLY A 86 7.97 -0.95 -7.28
CA GLY A 86 8.54 -0.29 -6.11
C GLY A 86 9.94 -0.78 -5.80
N LYS A 87 10.72 0.07 -5.14
CA LYS A 87 12.01 -0.25 -4.51
C LYS A 87 12.05 0.29 -3.08
N ASN A 88 13.12 -0.04 -2.35
CA ASN A 88 13.40 0.49 -1.01
C ASN A 88 12.22 0.32 -0.02
N ALA A 89 11.51 -0.81 -0.11
CA ALA A 89 10.29 -1.01 0.67
C ALA A 89 10.59 -1.20 2.16
N VAL A 90 9.83 -0.50 3.00
CA VAL A 90 9.78 -0.72 4.45
C VAL A 90 8.38 -1.24 4.78
N VAL A 91 8.30 -2.51 5.20
CA VAL A 91 7.02 -3.20 5.45
C VAL A 91 7.03 -3.86 6.81
N LEU A 92 5.94 -3.69 7.57
CA LEU A 92 5.67 -4.41 8.81
C LEU A 92 5.13 -5.80 8.46
N GLN A 93 5.90 -6.84 8.77
CA GLN A 93 5.67 -8.21 8.35
C GLN A 93 5.43 -9.16 9.52
N THR A 94 6.14 -8.99 10.64
CA THR A 94 6.01 -9.90 11.79
C THR A 94 4.79 -9.56 12.64
N PRO A 95 4.24 -10.53 13.42
CA PRO A 95 3.13 -10.23 14.33
C PRO A 95 3.44 -9.11 15.34
N ALA A 96 4.69 -9.03 15.82
CA ALA A 96 5.13 -7.97 16.73
C ALA A 96 5.14 -6.60 16.03
N GLU A 97 5.72 -6.51 14.82
CA GLU A 97 5.71 -5.29 14.01
C GLU A 97 4.29 -4.82 13.70
N VAL A 98 3.40 -5.73 13.33
CA VAL A 98 1.99 -5.42 13.07
C VAL A 98 1.29 -4.91 14.32
N THR A 99 1.56 -5.50 15.49
CA THR A 99 0.98 -5.08 16.76
C THR A 99 1.40 -3.65 17.12
N LEU A 100 2.70 -3.37 17.07
CA LEU A 100 3.24 -2.02 17.28
C LEU A 100 2.72 -1.03 16.24
N GLY A 101 2.65 -1.44 14.98
CA GLY A 101 2.06 -0.64 13.89
C GLY A 101 0.63 -0.22 14.20
N ARG A 102 -0.20 -1.13 14.70
CA ARG A 102 -1.59 -0.82 15.11
C ARG A 102 -1.66 0.14 16.27
N GLN A 103 -0.79 -0.02 17.26
CA GLN A 103 -0.76 0.84 18.44
C GLN A 103 -0.31 2.27 18.09
N ARG A 104 0.72 2.41 17.24
CA ARG A 104 1.41 3.70 17.03
C ARG A 104 0.95 4.50 15.81
N SER A 105 0.31 3.87 14.81
CA SER A 105 0.01 4.55 13.54
C SER A 105 -0.85 5.80 13.69
N VAL A 106 -1.80 5.82 14.62
CA VAL A 106 -2.66 7.00 14.84
C VAL A 106 -1.84 8.18 15.35
N ASP A 107 -0.94 7.95 16.31
CA ASP A 107 -0.11 9.00 16.89
C ASP A 107 0.92 9.51 15.87
N ILE A 108 1.63 8.59 15.21
CA ILE A 108 2.60 8.91 14.14
C ILE A 108 1.95 9.79 13.07
N LEU A 109 0.79 9.37 12.57
CA LEU A 109 0.09 10.14 11.53
C LEU A 109 -0.43 11.47 12.06
N SER A 110 -0.87 11.53 13.33
CA SER A 110 -1.33 12.78 13.94
C SER A 110 -0.23 13.82 14.00
N GLU A 111 0.99 13.40 14.37
CA GLU A 111 2.17 14.27 14.42
C GLU A 111 2.66 14.69 13.04
N ILE A 112 2.59 13.80 12.05
CA ILE A 112 3.03 14.10 10.67
C ILE A 112 2.09 15.09 10.00
N PHE A 113 0.78 14.94 10.21
CA PHE A 113 -0.24 15.78 9.57
C PHE A 113 -0.69 16.97 10.42
N ASP A 114 -0.11 17.15 11.61
CA ASP A 114 -0.50 18.13 12.62
C ASP A 114 -2.03 18.14 12.83
N ARG A 115 -2.59 16.95 13.07
CA ARG A 115 -4.03 16.74 13.14
C ARG A 115 -4.39 15.62 14.10
N LYS A 116 -5.24 15.93 15.07
CA LYS A 116 -5.79 14.95 16.02
C LYS A 116 -6.86 14.07 15.38
N GLY A 117 -6.95 12.82 15.82
CA GLY A 117 -8.10 11.96 15.59
C GLY A 117 -7.89 10.53 16.07
N ASP A 118 -8.97 9.84 16.42
CA ASP A 118 -8.87 8.50 17.04
C ASP A 118 -8.68 7.35 16.03
N ARG A 119 -8.68 7.68 14.73
CA ARG A 119 -8.57 6.71 13.63
C ARG A 119 -7.76 7.32 12.50
N VAL A 120 -7.02 6.46 11.79
CA VAL A 120 -6.24 6.84 10.59
C VAL A 120 -7.07 7.67 9.60
N GLN A 121 -8.33 7.26 9.34
CA GLN A 121 -9.24 7.97 8.44
C GLN A 121 -9.57 9.41 8.89
N HIS A 122 -9.58 9.71 10.19
CA HIS A 122 -9.87 11.05 10.72
C HIS A 122 -8.69 12.01 10.49
N ILE A 123 -7.48 11.47 10.39
CA ILE A 123 -6.24 12.23 10.24
C ILE A 123 -5.90 12.41 8.75
N VAL A 124 -5.82 11.30 8.01
CA VAL A 124 -5.40 11.27 6.61
C VAL A 124 -6.53 11.67 5.67
N GLY A 125 -7.78 11.30 5.97
CA GLY A 125 -8.91 11.49 5.07
C GLY A 125 -8.77 10.66 3.78
N ARG A 126 -9.15 11.23 2.63
CA ARG A 126 -9.06 10.59 1.30
C ARG A 126 -7.95 11.24 0.48
N ASN A 127 -7.12 10.43 -0.19
CA ASN A 127 -6.15 10.86 -1.21
C ASN A 127 -5.21 11.99 -0.78
N ARG A 128 -4.79 12.01 0.49
CA ARG A 128 -3.93 13.06 1.01
C ARG A 128 -2.49 12.83 0.58
N LYS A 129 -1.85 13.89 0.09
CA LYS A 129 -0.43 13.89 -0.27
C LYS A 129 0.42 14.15 0.96
N LEU A 130 1.63 13.59 0.96
CA LEU A 130 2.70 13.90 1.90
C LEU A 130 3.68 14.87 1.22
N THR A 131 4.32 15.73 1.99
CA THR A 131 5.56 16.40 1.57
C THR A 131 6.75 15.44 1.69
N ASP A 132 7.90 15.81 1.15
CA ASP A 132 9.12 15.01 1.24
C ASP A 132 9.53 14.79 2.72
N ILE A 133 9.51 15.85 3.52
CA ILE A 133 9.78 15.78 4.97
C ILE A 133 8.79 14.84 5.67
N GLN A 134 7.50 14.91 5.33
CA GLN A 134 6.50 14.01 5.92
C GLN A 134 6.70 12.55 5.51
N THR A 135 7.15 12.33 4.28
CA THR A 135 7.50 11.01 3.72
C THR A 135 8.68 10.41 4.48
N GLU A 136 9.76 11.16 4.65
CA GLU A 136 10.95 10.75 5.41
C GLU A 136 10.60 10.41 6.85
N ARG A 137 9.81 11.26 7.52
CA ARG A 137 9.34 11.03 8.90
C ARG A 137 8.53 9.74 9.00
N LEU A 138 7.65 9.46 8.04
CA LEU A 138 6.86 8.23 8.05
C LEU A 138 7.73 6.98 7.81
N LEU A 139 8.70 7.06 6.89
CA LEU A 139 9.65 5.96 6.67
C LEU A 139 10.47 5.66 7.91
N GLU A 140 10.98 6.70 8.58
CA GLU A 140 11.78 6.51 9.79
C GLU A 140 10.94 5.92 10.93
N ALA A 141 9.71 6.40 11.13
CA ALA A 141 8.80 5.82 12.11
C ALA A 141 8.51 4.34 11.86
N LEU A 142 8.38 3.92 10.58
CA LEU A 142 8.23 2.50 10.24
C LEU A 142 9.50 1.69 10.54
N LYS A 143 10.70 2.24 10.28
CA LYS A 143 11.98 1.61 10.61
C LYS A 143 12.17 1.49 12.13
N GLU A 144 11.76 2.50 12.90
CA GLU A 144 11.76 2.45 14.35
C GLU A 144 10.90 1.31 14.89
N ILE A 145 9.67 1.16 14.37
CA ILE A 145 8.79 0.04 14.74
C ILE A 145 9.48 -1.30 14.48
N LYS A 146 10.15 -1.45 13.33
CA LYS A 146 10.88 -2.69 13.02
C LYS A 146 12.04 -2.95 13.98
N ARG A 147 12.79 -1.91 14.37
CA ARG A 147 13.88 -2.05 15.36
C ARG A 147 13.35 -2.44 16.73
N GLU A 148 12.25 -1.82 17.16
CA GLU A 148 11.60 -2.09 18.45
C GLU A 148 11.01 -3.50 18.52
N ALA A 149 10.41 -3.99 17.44
CA ALA A 149 9.79 -5.32 17.39
C ALA A 149 10.75 -6.51 17.53
N VAL A 150 12.06 -6.25 17.48
CA VAL A 150 13.14 -7.26 17.61
C VAL A 150 13.76 -7.24 19.02
N LEU A 151 13.42 -6.25 19.85
CA LEU A 151 13.79 -6.18 21.27
C LEU A 151 12.92 -7.12 22.11
#